data_AF-U7QV56-F1
#
_entry.id   AF-U7QV56-F1
#
_cell.length_a   1.000
_cell.length_b   1.000
_cell.length_c   1.000
_cell.angle_alpha   90.00
_cell.angle_beta   90.00
_cell.angle_gamma   90.00
#
_symmetry.space_group_name_H-M   'P 1'
#
loop_
_entity.id
_entity.type
_entity.pdbx_description
1 polymer ?
#
loop_
_entity_poly.entity_id
_entity_poly.type
_entity_poly.pdbx_seq_one_letter_code
_entity_poly.pdbx_strand_id
1 'polypeptide(L)'
;MRCTTQNTPITSPYSTTNAMSCVLQGVDQLKMAAMLLSAPEGVGIVSPQTVMVQSGQALYAQSAGEVHIASACRIGVNATKAISLLVQSEGMRMVSGKGPFALESHGDVLGITALKDVTVNSTQGHVQITAKNGLTLACGGAYIRLSPAGEIEIHGPGLLSLKGQHKMDAPAKQDFPLPDLPESVCKECLKKAQEMAQGFVLRK
;
A
#
# COMPACT_ATOMS: atom_id res chain seq x y z
N MET A 1 24.49 26.05 16.48
CA MET A 1 23.17 26.47 15.95
C MET A 1 22.14 25.42 16.30
N ARG A 2 21.05 25.76 16.99
CA ARG A 2 19.95 24.81 17.23
C ARG A 2 19.11 24.74 15.96
N CYS A 3 19.08 23.60 15.26
CA CYS A 3 18.04 23.33 14.24
C CYS A 3 16.71 23.24 15.00
N THR A 4 16.01 24.36 15.17
CA THR A 4 14.63 24.36 15.66
C THR A 4 13.74 23.82 14.56
N THR A 5 13.19 22.62 14.76
CA THR A 5 12.11 22.09 13.94
C THR A 5 10.90 23.02 14.09
N GLN A 6 10.65 23.87 13.09
CA GLN A 6 9.39 24.58 13.00
C GLN A 6 8.29 23.53 12.84
N ASN A 7 7.43 23.46 13.85
CA ASN A 7 6.27 22.59 13.90
C ASN A 7 5.19 23.15 12.95
N THR A 8 5.38 22.98 11.65
CA THR A 8 4.33 23.24 10.66
C THR A 8 3.48 21.99 10.49
N PRO A 9 2.14 22.09 10.53
CA PRO A 9 1.26 20.96 10.30
C PRO A 9 1.56 20.35 8.92
N ILE A 10 1.64 19.02 8.88
CA ILE A 10 2.00 18.22 7.71
C ILE A 10 0.79 18.25 6.74
N THR A 11 0.58 19.36 6.05
CA THR A 11 -0.53 19.51 5.09
C THR A 11 -0.14 19.06 3.67
N SER A 12 1.09 18.57 3.48
CA SER A 12 1.54 18.01 2.20
C SER A 12 2.60 16.91 2.42
N PRO A 13 2.49 15.73 1.78
CA PRO A 13 3.48 14.65 1.87
C PRO A 13 4.85 14.99 1.25
N TYR A 14 5.02 16.20 0.69
CA TYR A 14 6.25 16.64 0.01
C TYR A 14 7.11 17.65 0.81
N SER A 15 6.78 17.93 2.08
CA SER A 15 7.45 18.98 2.87
C SER A 15 8.70 18.50 3.66
N THR A 16 9.53 17.61 3.11
CA THR A 16 10.72 17.04 3.80
C THR A 16 12.04 17.78 3.51
N THR A 17 12.07 18.66 2.50
CA THR A 17 13.29 19.29 1.96
C THR A 17 14.08 20.12 2.99
N ASN A 18 13.39 20.74 3.95
CA ASN A 18 14.02 21.65 4.92
C ASN A 18 14.80 20.92 6.03
N ALA A 19 14.39 19.68 6.38
CA ALA A 19 15.05 18.93 7.44
C ALA A 19 16.39 18.33 6.96
N MET A 20 16.41 17.78 5.74
CA MET A 20 17.61 17.16 5.17
C MET A 20 18.72 18.20 4.91
N SER A 21 18.36 19.40 4.42
CA SER A 21 19.31 20.49 4.20
C SER A 21 19.97 20.99 5.49
N CYS A 22 19.25 21.10 6.63
CA CYS A 22 19.84 21.46 7.93
C CYS A 22 20.92 20.44 8.35
N VAL A 23 20.63 19.15 8.18
CA VAL A 23 21.58 18.07 8.53
C VAL A 23 22.81 18.13 7.63
N LEU A 24 22.64 18.27 6.31
CA LEU A 24 23.76 18.35 5.36
C LEU A 24 24.68 19.56 5.64
N GLN A 25 24.13 20.73 5.94
CA GLN A 25 24.91 21.91 6.33
C GLN A 25 25.62 21.75 7.68
N GLY A 26 25.02 20.97 8.59
CA GLY A 26 25.59 20.69 9.90
C GLY A 26 26.78 19.73 9.86
N VAL A 27 26.69 18.70 9.03
CA VAL A 27 27.78 17.72 8.86
C VAL A 27 28.91 18.26 7.99
N ASP A 28 28.65 19.30 7.18
CA ASP A 28 29.70 20.07 6.53
C ASP A 28 30.68 20.65 7.57
N GLN A 29 31.95 20.27 7.44
CA GLN A 29 33.01 20.58 8.41
C GLN A 29 32.68 20.19 9.86
N LEU A 30 31.73 19.25 10.08
CA LEU A 30 31.30 18.77 11.39
C LEU A 30 30.94 19.92 12.37
N LYS A 31 30.20 20.93 11.88
CA LYS A 31 29.70 22.07 12.67
C LYS A 31 28.70 21.68 13.77
N MET A 32 28.28 20.41 13.79
CA MET A 32 27.51 19.79 14.87
C MET A 32 28.12 18.43 15.26
N ALA A 33 27.74 17.92 16.43
CA ALA A 33 28.14 16.58 16.89
C ALA A 33 27.45 15.50 16.03
N ALA A 34 28.09 15.15 14.91
CA ALA A 34 27.59 14.18 13.94
C ALA A 34 28.73 13.28 13.44
N MET A 35 28.36 12.20 12.77
CA MET A 35 29.28 11.31 12.08
C MET A 35 28.96 11.38 10.57
N LEU A 36 29.99 11.57 9.75
CA LEU A 36 29.89 11.51 8.30
C LEU A 36 30.80 10.38 7.81
N LEU A 37 30.21 9.40 7.12
CA LEU A 37 30.92 8.30 6.49
C LEU A 37 30.95 8.56 4.98
N SER A 38 32.14 8.67 4.40
CA SER A 38 32.31 8.88 2.96
C SER A 38 33.53 8.09 2.49
N ALA A 39 33.35 7.33 1.42
CA ALA A 39 34.40 6.57 0.77
C ALA A 39 34.09 6.48 -0.73
N PRO A 40 35.00 6.87 -1.63
CA PRO A 40 34.75 6.89 -3.07
C PRO A 40 34.47 5.50 -3.65
N GLU A 41 35.09 4.46 -3.09
CA GLU A 41 34.91 3.07 -3.51
C GLU A 41 33.82 2.33 -2.72
N GLY A 42 33.15 2.99 -1.77
CA GLY A 42 32.00 2.47 -1.04
C GLY A 42 32.19 2.20 0.47
N VAL A 43 31.08 1.92 1.15
CA VAL A 43 31.01 1.67 2.59
C VAL A 43 30.24 0.36 2.83
N GLY A 44 30.85 -0.60 3.53
CA GLY A 44 30.21 -1.86 3.92
C GLY A 44 29.85 -1.88 5.41
N ILE A 45 28.61 -2.27 5.74
CA ILE A 45 28.15 -2.49 7.11
C ILE A 45 27.66 -3.93 7.20
N VAL A 46 28.42 -4.79 7.86
CA VAL A 46 28.15 -6.24 7.93
C VAL A 46 28.25 -6.73 9.38
N SER A 47 27.41 -7.70 9.74
CA SER A 47 27.45 -8.39 11.02
C SER A 47 26.96 -9.83 10.84
N PRO A 48 27.58 -10.83 11.48
CA PRO A 48 27.03 -12.19 11.55
C PRO A 48 25.81 -12.28 12.48
N GLN A 49 25.54 -11.22 13.24
CA GLN A 49 24.38 -11.06 14.12
C GLN A 49 23.53 -9.88 13.59
N THR A 50 22.86 -9.16 14.49
CA THR A 50 21.94 -8.08 14.12
C THR A 50 22.65 -6.76 13.79
N VAL A 51 22.16 -6.06 12.76
CA VAL A 51 22.42 -4.63 12.52
C VAL A 51 21.12 -3.88 12.77
N MET A 52 21.15 -2.83 13.60
CA MET A 52 20.00 -1.97 13.87
C MET A 52 20.30 -0.54 13.43
N VAL A 53 19.44 0.02 12.57
CA VAL A 53 19.49 1.42 12.14
C VAL A 53 18.21 2.09 12.58
N GLN A 54 18.31 3.11 13.41
CA GLN A 54 17.16 3.79 14.00
C GLN A 54 17.40 5.30 14.02
N SER A 55 16.34 6.08 13.76
CA SER A 55 16.35 7.53 13.87
C SER A 55 15.19 8.00 14.76
N GLY A 56 15.42 9.07 15.53
CA GLY A 56 14.40 9.69 16.38
C GLY A 56 13.40 10.58 15.63
N GLN A 57 13.73 10.99 14.40
CA GLN A 57 12.91 11.90 13.61
C GLN A 57 12.61 11.30 12.23
N ALA A 58 13.63 11.17 11.39
CA ALA A 58 13.48 10.68 10.02
C ALA A 58 14.70 9.85 9.61
N LEU A 59 14.47 8.82 8.79
CA LEU A 59 15.49 8.03 8.12
C LEU A 59 15.37 8.28 6.62
N TYR A 60 16.44 8.77 6.00
CA TYR A 60 16.52 8.99 4.56
C TYR A 60 17.47 7.96 3.96
N ALA A 61 16.96 7.17 3.02
CA ALA A 61 17.75 6.24 2.22
C ALA A 61 17.53 6.60 0.74
N GLN A 62 18.60 7.02 0.07
CA GLN A 62 18.56 7.52 -1.30
C GLN A 62 19.75 6.94 -2.07
N SER A 63 19.53 6.65 -3.35
CA SER A 63 20.55 6.19 -4.29
C SER A 63 20.32 6.92 -5.61
N ALA A 64 21.40 7.32 -6.29
CA ALA A 64 21.31 7.80 -7.67
C ALA A 64 21.14 6.64 -8.67
N GLY A 65 21.52 5.42 -8.25
CA GLY A 65 21.27 4.18 -8.97
C GLY A 65 20.16 3.38 -8.30
N GLU A 66 20.43 2.11 -8.02
CA GLU A 66 19.44 1.17 -7.50
C GLU A 66 19.43 1.10 -5.97
N VAL A 67 18.30 0.69 -5.41
CA VAL A 67 18.15 0.29 -4.00
C VAL A 67 17.62 -1.13 -3.97
N HIS A 68 18.41 -2.06 -3.46
CA HIS A 68 18.04 -3.47 -3.32
C HIS A 68 17.81 -3.80 -1.84
N ILE A 69 16.63 -4.35 -1.53
CA ILE A 69 16.28 -4.84 -0.20
C ILE A 69 15.90 -6.31 -0.35
N ALA A 70 16.67 -7.20 0.28
CA ALA A 70 16.47 -8.64 0.20
C ALA A 70 16.51 -9.27 1.60
N SER A 71 15.72 -10.34 1.79
CA SER A 71 15.68 -11.13 3.01
C SER A 71 15.41 -12.59 2.65
N ALA A 72 16.10 -13.52 3.31
CA ALA A 72 15.87 -14.95 3.13
C ALA A 72 14.55 -15.43 3.77
N CYS A 73 13.98 -14.66 4.70
CA CYS A 73 12.81 -15.05 5.46
C CYS A 73 11.63 -14.09 5.26
N ARG A 74 11.77 -12.83 5.70
CA ARG A 74 10.67 -11.86 5.72
C ARG A 74 11.18 -10.43 5.56
N ILE A 75 10.41 -9.63 4.82
CA ILE A 75 10.46 -8.17 4.82
C ILE A 75 9.16 -7.67 5.44
N GLY A 76 9.24 -6.74 6.38
CA GLY A 76 8.09 -6.10 7.00
C GLY A 76 8.19 -4.58 6.86
N VAL A 77 7.08 -3.94 6.49
CA VAL A 77 6.99 -2.48 6.35
C VAL A 77 5.73 -2.04 7.09
N ASN A 78 5.90 -1.20 8.11
CA ASN A 78 4.80 -0.71 8.93
C ASN A 78 4.92 0.80 9.09
N ALA A 79 3.80 1.52 8.97
CA ALA A 79 3.74 2.95 9.21
C ALA A 79 2.45 3.29 9.98
N THR A 80 2.53 4.22 10.93
CA THR A 80 1.37 4.67 11.71
C THR A 80 0.46 5.62 10.93
N LYS A 81 0.98 6.27 9.88
CA LYS A 81 0.23 7.28 9.10
C LYS A 81 -0.07 6.80 7.69
N ALA A 82 0.96 6.61 6.86
CA ALA A 82 0.79 6.23 5.47
C ALA A 82 2.07 5.56 4.92
N ILE A 83 1.89 4.77 3.85
CA ILE A 83 2.94 4.26 2.96
C ILE A 83 2.63 4.78 1.55
N SER A 84 3.63 5.30 0.85
CA SER A 84 3.49 5.76 -0.54
C SER A 84 4.57 5.12 -1.40
N LEU A 85 4.17 4.49 -2.50
CA LEU A 85 5.07 3.86 -3.47
C LEU A 85 4.76 4.43 -4.86
N LEU A 86 5.79 4.94 -5.55
CA LEU A 86 5.67 5.59 -6.85
C LEU A 86 6.79 5.13 -7.78
N VAL A 87 6.44 4.82 -9.02
CA VAL A 87 7.39 4.61 -10.12
C VAL A 87 7.02 5.56 -11.26
N GLN A 88 8.01 6.24 -11.84
CA GLN A 88 7.76 7.27 -12.86
C GLN A 88 7.80 6.74 -14.30
N SER A 89 8.66 5.74 -14.58
CA SER A 89 8.96 5.33 -15.96
C SER A 89 8.66 3.85 -16.23
N GLU A 90 9.23 2.93 -15.46
CA GLU A 90 9.24 1.49 -15.81
C GLU A 90 8.11 0.66 -15.18
N GLY A 91 7.22 1.29 -14.41
CA GLY A 91 6.08 0.63 -13.79
C GLY A 91 6.40 -0.19 -12.54
N MET A 92 5.39 -0.86 -11.98
CA MET A 92 5.48 -1.62 -10.74
C MET A 92 5.07 -3.08 -10.96
N ARG A 93 5.82 -4.01 -10.37
CA ARG A 93 5.53 -5.45 -10.40
C ARG A 93 5.52 -6.02 -8.99
N MET A 94 4.39 -6.58 -8.58
CA MET A 94 4.22 -7.32 -7.32
C MET A 94 3.84 -8.75 -7.64
N VAL A 95 4.61 -9.73 -7.11
CA VAL A 95 4.43 -11.16 -7.43
C VAL A 95 4.54 -11.98 -6.17
N SER A 96 3.56 -12.87 -5.94
CA SER A 96 3.66 -13.99 -5.01
C SER A 96 3.96 -15.26 -5.79
N GLY A 97 5.11 -15.91 -5.52
CA GLY A 97 5.46 -17.17 -6.20
C GLY A 97 4.68 -18.37 -5.67
N LYS A 98 4.41 -18.39 -4.37
CA LYS A 98 3.58 -19.38 -3.68
C LYS A 98 2.86 -18.70 -2.52
N GLY A 99 1.66 -19.17 -2.22
CA GLY A 99 0.82 -18.59 -1.16
C GLY A 99 -0.03 -17.41 -1.66
N PRO A 100 -0.98 -16.96 -0.82
CA PRO A 100 -1.97 -15.96 -1.22
C PRO A 100 -1.32 -14.58 -1.44
N PHE A 101 -1.87 -13.84 -2.39
CA PHE A 101 -1.62 -12.42 -2.57
C PHE A 101 -2.90 -11.67 -2.17
N ALA A 102 -2.82 -10.87 -1.11
CA ALA A 102 -3.96 -10.15 -0.55
C ALA A 102 -3.72 -8.63 -0.59
N LEU A 103 -4.73 -7.89 -1.01
CA LEU A 103 -4.80 -6.44 -1.02
C LEU A 103 -6.11 -6.04 -0.35
N GLU A 104 -6.03 -5.39 0.81
CA GLU A 104 -7.18 -5.12 1.66
C GLU A 104 -7.16 -3.68 2.18
N SER A 105 -8.35 -3.08 2.31
CA SER A 105 -8.58 -1.83 3.01
C SER A 105 -9.75 -2.02 3.97
N HIS A 106 -9.50 -1.89 5.28
CA HIS A 106 -10.48 -2.23 6.31
C HIS A 106 -11.32 -1.05 6.79
N GLY A 107 -10.78 0.16 6.73
CA GLY A 107 -11.43 1.37 7.25
C GLY A 107 -11.84 2.38 6.18
N ASP A 108 -11.50 2.13 4.91
CA ASP A 108 -11.71 3.08 3.81
C ASP A 108 -11.72 2.37 2.45
N VAL A 109 -11.82 3.13 1.36
CA VAL A 109 -11.92 2.66 -0.02
C VAL A 109 -10.64 1.96 -0.50
N LEU A 110 -10.81 0.81 -1.16
CA LEU A 110 -9.79 0.20 -2.02
C LEU A 110 -10.01 0.66 -3.46
N GLY A 111 -9.08 1.44 -4.01
CA GLY A 111 -9.14 1.94 -5.39
C GLY A 111 -8.13 1.27 -6.32
N ILE A 112 -8.57 0.86 -7.51
CA ILE A 112 -7.72 0.38 -8.61
C ILE A 112 -8.16 1.11 -9.88
N THR A 113 -7.25 1.82 -10.52
CA THR A 113 -7.55 2.61 -11.72
C THR A 113 -6.35 2.55 -12.68
N ALA A 114 -6.64 2.38 -13.96
CA ALA A 114 -5.65 2.42 -15.03
C ALA A 114 -6.14 3.34 -16.16
N LEU A 115 -5.20 4.00 -16.85
CA LEU A 115 -5.50 4.79 -18.04
C LEU A 115 -5.88 3.92 -19.24
N LYS A 116 -5.26 2.74 -19.31
CA LYS A 116 -5.54 1.70 -20.31
C LYS A 116 -6.36 0.59 -19.64
N ASP A 117 -6.12 -0.65 -20.03
CA ASP A 117 -6.91 -1.79 -19.59
C ASP A 117 -6.61 -2.20 -18.14
N VAL A 118 -7.66 -2.66 -17.46
CA VAL A 118 -7.55 -3.45 -16.21
C VAL A 118 -7.93 -4.88 -16.56
N THR A 119 -7.05 -5.84 -16.28
CA THR A 119 -7.29 -7.27 -16.52
C THR A 119 -7.32 -8.04 -15.22
N VAL A 120 -8.35 -8.86 -15.03
CA VAL A 120 -8.51 -9.73 -13.85
C VAL A 120 -8.81 -11.13 -14.36
N ASN A 121 -7.85 -12.05 -14.18
CA ASN A 121 -7.92 -13.40 -14.73
C ASN A 121 -7.69 -14.44 -13.65
N SER A 122 -8.47 -15.51 -13.68
CA SER A 122 -8.23 -16.74 -12.91
C SER A 122 -8.03 -17.88 -13.92
N THR A 123 -6.83 -18.46 -13.98
CA THR A 123 -6.46 -19.40 -15.05
C THR A 123 -6.95 -20.82 -14.81
N GLN A 124 -7.15 -21.19 -13.54
CA GLN A 124 -7.60 -22.53 -13.14
C GLN A 124 -8.68 -22.49 -12.05
N GLY A 125 -9.08 -21.29 -11.62
CA GLY A 125 -9.99 -21.09 -10.51
C GLY A 125 -11.22 -20.27 -10.90
N HIS A 126 -11.73 -19.51 -9.94
CA HIS A 126 -12.91 -18.66 -10.10
C HIS A 126 -12.55 -17.19 -9.85
N VAL A 127 -13.35 -16.28 -10.39
CA VAL A 127 -13.34 -14.85 -10.04
C VAL A 127 -14.66 -14.57 -9.32
N GLN A 128 -14.57 -14.10 -8.07
CA GLN A 128 -15.73 -13.76 -7.27
C GLN A 128 -15.68 -12.28 -6.89
N ILE A 129 -16.75 -11.56 -7.23
CA ILE A 129 -16.94 -10.15 -6.87
C ILE A 129 -18.24 -10.08 -6.07
N THR A 130 -18.13 -9.63 -4.82
CA THR A 130 -19.27 -9.55 -3.89
C THR A 130 -19.32 -8.17 -3.27
N ALA A 131 -20.52 -7.66 -3.05
CA ALA A 131 -20.74 -6.34 -2.48
C ALA A 131 -22.01 -6.33 -1.63
N LYS A 132 -21.98 -5.63 -0.49
CA LYS A 132 -23.13 -5.49 0.41
C LYS A 132 -24.17 -4.51 -0.11
N ASN A 133 -23.69 -3.36 -0.60
CA ASN A 133 -24.52 -2.20 -0.93
C ASN A 133 -24.72 -2.02 -2.44
N GLY A 134 -24.49 -3.08 -3.21
CA GLY A 134 -24.69 -3.14 -4.65
C GLY A 134 -23.41 -3.25 -5.47
N LEU A 135 -23.57 -3.68 -6.71
CA LEU A 135 -22.51 -3.89 -7.68
C LEU A 135 -22.93 -3.27 -9.01
N THR A 136 -22.03 -2.56 -9.70
CA THR A 136 -22.32 -1.96 -11.01
C THR A 136 -21.20 -2.25 -11.98
N LEU A 137 -21.55 -2.78 -13.15
CA LEU A 137 -20.66 -2.98 -14.29
C LEU A 137 -21.19 -2.09 -15.42
N ALA A 138 -20.43 -1.09 -15.86
CA ALA A 138 -20.90 -0.10 -16.84
C ALA A 138 -19.88 0.11 -17.95
N CYS A 139 -20.37 0.32 -19.18
CA CYS A 139 -19.56 0.62 -20.36
C CYS A 139 -20.39 1.37 -21.40
N GLY A 140 -19.91 2.53 -21.88
CA GLY A 140 -20.54 3.25 -23.00
C GLY A 140 -22.02 3.60 -22.80
N GLY A 141 -22.47 3.81 -21.56
CA GLY A 141 -23.87 4.08 -21.22
C GLY A 141 -24.74 2.84 -21.01
N ALA A 142 -24.26 1.63 -21.31
CA ALA A 142 -24.88 0.38 -20.90
C ALA A 142 -24.36 -0.06 -19.53
N TYR A 143 -25.19 -0.75 -18.74
CA TYR A 143 -24.79 -1.25 -17.43
C TYR A 143 -25.59 -2.48 -16.96
N ILE A 144 -24.96 -3.22 -16.05
CA ILE A 144 -25.58 -4.24 -15.20
C ILE A 144 -25.43 -3.78 -13.75
N ARG A 145 -26.54 -3.68 -13.02
CA ARG A 145 -26.55 -3.25 -11.62
C ARG A 145 -27.27 -4.25 -10.74
N LEU A 146 -26.65 -4.63 -9.63
CA LEU A 146 -27.26 -5.41 -8.56
C LEU A 146 -27.50 -4.48 -7.37
N SER A 147 -28.74 -4.38 -6.91
CA SER A 147 -29.12 -3.53 -5.78
C SER A 147 -29.07 -4.29 -4.44
N PRO A 148 -29.00 -3.59 -3.29
CA PRO A 148 -29.09 -4.22 -1.97
C PRO A 148 -30.40 -4.99 -1.74
N ALA A 149 -31.47 -4.64 -2.47
CA ALA A 149 -32.77 -5.30 -2.40
C ALA A 149 -32.86 -6.59 -3.23
N GLY A 150 -31.79 -6.93 -3.97
CA GLY A 150 -31.75 -8.09 -4.86
C GLY A 150 -32.30 -7.84 -6.27
N GLU A 151 -32.54 -6.58 -6.64
CA GLU A 151 -32.93 -6.21 -8.00
C GLU A 151 -31.72 -6.28 -8.95
N ILE A 152 -31.95 -6.81 -10.15
CA ILE A 152 -30.96 -6.85 -11.24
C ILE A 152 -31.46 -5.97 -12.37
N GLU A 153 -30.77 -4.87 -12.64
CA GLU A 153 -31.03 -4.00 -13.79
C GLU A 153 -30.04 -4.33 -14.91
N ILE A 154 -30.55 -4.57 -16.13
CA ILE A 154 -29.74 -4.76 -17.34
C ILE A 154 -30.23 -3.74 -18.38
N HIS A 155 -29.55 -2.60 -18.47
CA HIS A 155 -29.98 -1.47 -19.30
C HIS A 155 -28.89 -1.06 -20.30
N GLY A 156 -29.31 -0.51 -21.43
CA GLY A 156 -28.42 0.12 -22.39
C GLY A 156 -29.17 0.84 -23.51
N PRO A 157 -28.53 1.80 -24.20
CA PRO A 157 -29.14 2.57 -25.28
C PRO A 157 -29.24 1.80 -26.62
N GLY A 158 -28.57 0.65 -26.73
CA GLY A 158 -28.50 -0.16 -27.94
C GLY A 158 -29.26 -1.49 -27.83
N LEU A 159 -28.95 -2.40 -28.76
CA LEU A 159 -29.54 -3.73 -28.80
C LEU A 159 -29.03 -4.60 -27.64
N LEU A 160 -29.95 -5.16 -26.84
CA LEU A 160 -29.68 -6.27 -25.93
C LEU A 160 -29.77 -7.60 -26.71
N SER A 161 -28.61 -8.19 -27.05
CA SER A 161 -28.53 -9.45 -27.80
C SER A 161 -28.35 -10.64 -26.85
N LEU A 162 -29.38 -11.48 -26.74
CA LEU A 162 -29.39 -12.69 -25.92
C LEU A 162 -29.44 -13.91 -26.84
N LYS A 163 -28.42 -14.77 -26.79
CA LYS A 163 -28.33 -16.01 -27.57
C LYS A 163 -28.08 -17.18 -26.63
N GLY A 164 -28.93 -18.21 -26.70
CA GLY A 164 -28.79 -19.43 -25.91
C GLY A 164 -30.13 -20.01 -25.48
N GLN A 165 -30.08 -21.03 -24.63
CA GLN A 165 -31.25 -21.52 -23.90
C GLN A 165 -31.39 -20.72 -22.61
N HIS A 166 -32.61 -20.31 -22.29
CA HIS A 166 -32.91 -19.50 -21.11
C HIS A 166 -33.96 -20.21 -20.28
N LYS A 167 -33.74 -20.30 -18.96
CA LYS A 167 -34.72 -20.80 -18.00
C LYS A 167 -35.17 -19.66 -17.11
N MET A 168 -36.48 -19.45 -17.04
CA MET A 168 -37.09 -18.41 -16.21
C MET A 168 -37.95 -19.10 -15.15
N ASP A 169 -37.35 -19.28 -13.97
CA ASP A 169 -38.03 -19.83 -12.80
C ASP A 169 -38.62 -18.70 -11.93
N ALA A 170 -39.44 -19.07 -10.94
CA ALA A 170 -39.93 -18.12 -9.95
C ALA A 170 -38.77 -17.47 -9.16
N PRO A 171 -38.97 -16.26 -8.61
CA PRO A 171 -37.94 -15.57 -7.82
C PRO A 171 -37.42 -16.44 -6.67
N ALA A 172 -36.10 -16.47 -6.50
CA ALA A 172 -35.41 -17.17 -5.43
C ALA A 172 -34.26 -16.31 -4.88
N LYS A 173 -33.81 -16.62 -3.65
CA LYS A 173 -32.69 -15.94 -3.00
C LYS A 173 -31.61 -16.97 -2.65
N GLN A 174 -30.36 -16.58 -2.82
CA GLN A 174 -29.19 -17.30 -2.31
C GLN A 174 -28.30 -16.31 -1.54
N ASP A 175 -27.77 -16.75 -0.40
CA ASP A 175 -26.86 -15.94 0.40
C ASP A 175 -25.41 -16.15 -0.05
N PHE A 176 -24.68 -15.04 -0.21
CA PHE A 176 -23.25 -15.02 -0.48
C PHE A 176 -22.55 -14.36 0.72
N PRO A 177 -21.93 -15.12 1.62
CA PRO A 177 -21.29 -14.54 2.79
C PRO A 177 -20.14 -13.63 2.33
N LEU A 178 -20.15 -12.39 2.82
CA LEU A 178 -19.04 -11.47 2.65
C LEU A 178 -17.95 -11.83 3.67
N PRO A 179 -16.66 -11.68 3.33
CA PRO A 179 -15.60 -11.80 4.31
C PRO A 179 -15.74 -10.69 5.37
N ASP A 180 -15.71 -11.07 6.63
CA ASP A 180 -15.70 -10.12 7.75
C ASP A 180 -14.36 -9.38 7.77
N LEU A 181 -14.36 -8.13 7.29
CA LEU A 181 -13.24 -7.23 7.47
C LEU A 181 -13.32 -6.66 8.91
N PRO A 182 -12.24 -6.70 9.70
CA PRO A 182 -12.25 -6.08 11.02
C PRO A 182 -12.51 -4.57 10.91
N GLU A 183 -13.48 -4.05 11.66
CA GLU A 183 -13.85 -2.61 11.66
C GLU A 183 -12.69 -1.67 12.08
N SER A 184 -11.64 -2.22 12.68
CA SER A 184 -10.41 -1.51 13.01
C SER A 184 -9.23 -2.47 12.95
N VAL A 185 -8.04 -1.96 12.59
CA VAL A 185 -6.81 -2.77 12.67
C VAL A 185 -6.73 -3.35 14.08
N CYS A 186 -6.59 -4.68 14.16
CA CYS A 186 -6.71 -5.36 15.44
C CYS A 186 -5.74 -4.74 16.46
N LYS A 187 -6.22 -4.35 17.66
CA LYS A 187 -5.39 -3.64 18.66
C LYS A 187 -4.10 -4.39 18.97
N GLU A 188 -4.17 -5.71 18.98
CA GLU A 188 -3.01 -6.60 19.12
C GLU A 188 -2.07 -6.56 17.91
N CYS A 189 -2.59 -6.42 16.69
CA CYS A 189 -1.83 -6.27 15.46
C CYS A 189 -1.07 -4.94 15.48
N LEU A 190 -1.75 -3.86 15.86
CA LEU A 190 -1.14 -2.55 16.07
C LEU A 190 -0.08 -2.62 17.17
N LYS A 191 -0.39 -3.27 18.30
CA LYS A 191 0.56 -3.42 19.40
C LYS A 191 1.78 -4.26 18.98
N LYS A 192 1.59 -5.39 18.29
CA LYS A 192 2.69 -6.21 17.74
C LYS A 192 3.50 -5.43 16.71
N ALA A 193 2.85 -4.66 15.82
CA ALA A 193 3.55 -3.82 14.86
C ALA A 193 4.34 -2.71 15.56
N GLN A 194 3.80 -2.13 16.63
CA GLN A 194 4.49 -1.16 17.48
C GLN A 194 5.63 -1.79 18.27
N GLU A 195 5.45 -2.97 18.87
CA GLU A 195 6.49 -3.71 19.59
C GLU A 195 7.64 -4.11 18.66
N MET A 196 7.32 -4.59 17.45
CA MET A 196 8.33 -4.84 16.41
C MET A 196 9.02 -3.54 15.93
N ALA A 197 8.37 -2.39 16.06
CA ALA A 197 8.94 -1.08 15.74
C ALA A 197 9.68 -0.44 16.93
N GLN A 198 9.51 -0.94 18.16
CA GLN A 198 10.17 -0.46 19.37
C GLN A 198 11.60 -1.01 19.48
N GLY A 199 12.45 -0.67 18.50
CA GLY A 199 13.90 -0.69 18.68
C GLY A 199 14.43 0.46 19.55
N PHE A 200 13.53 1.37 19.99
CA PHE A 200 13.89 2.67 20.54
C PHE A 200 14.55 2.60 21.93
N VAL A 201 15.88 2.55 21.95
CA VAL A 201 16.65 2.90 23.15
C VAL A 201 16.82 4.43 23.17
N LEU A 202 16.03 5.12 24.00
CA LEU A 202 16.30 6.51 24.37
C LEU A 202 17.62 6.53 25.17
N ARG A 203 18.73 6.94 24.55
CA ARG A 203 19.86 7.43 25.34
C ARG A 203 19.44 8.77 25.95
N LYS A 204 19.34 8.81 27.28
CA LYS A 204 19.23 10.05 28.05
C LYS A 204 20.47 10.91 27.88
#